data_AF-A0A1V6EW20-F1
#
_entry.id   AF-A0A1V6EW20-F1
#
_cell.length_a   1.000
_cell.length_b   1.000
_cell.length_c   1.000
_cell.angle_alpha   90.00
_cell.angle_beta   90.00
_cell.angle_gamma   90.00
#
_symmetry.space_group_name_H-M   'P 1'
#
loop_
_entity.id
_entity.type
_entity.pdbx_description
1 polymer ?
#
loop_
_entity_poly.entity_id
_entity_poly.type
_entity_poly.pdbx_seq_one_letter_code
_entity_poly.pdbx_strand_id
1 'polypeptide(L)'
;MCNGFVLWPETSHSDSLMLEFFTRNAWRPDTLTPEELLPAFCADRYREFAAPMLAAWQAALPLIKMHGTFPNEFRNLAAFASREVTVKRVEEMKARCDALSPYLAQLPVLCDALARLPFGQGSPFVDRDAVDLARTIAGRIFSYSLYQYVIAQEAWRRGENDVPAVTEAGRCCTGLLTVLRDILALHEDYSMNASMRKLAAVHPINPCFEQTLKGNAENSYCRTYIYELFDPYYLPQLALYTGWVEERVADGDTQRPMKPAQPLPMEPITDAFYAMPLAKMAPPVADERTAAFQKAVAVLGDGIRSCTGSK
;
A
#
# COMPACT_ATOMS: atom_id res chain seq x y z
N MET A 1 15.59 -32.07 -20.67
CA MET A 1 14.38 -32.42 -19.88
C MET A 1 14.36 -31.56 -18.64
N CYS A 2 13.19 -31.06 -18.23
CA CYS A 2 13.00 -30.43 -16.93
C CYS A 2 12.82 -31.53 -15.88
N ASN A 3 13.58 -31.50 -14.77
CA ASN A 3 13.57 -32.57 -13.74
C ASN A 3 12.67 -32.25 -12.54
N GLY A 4 12.01 -31.09 -12.54
CA GLY A 4 11.12 -30.66 -11.46
C GLY A 4 11.18 -29.16 -11.22
N PHE A 5 10.39 -28.71 -10.25
CA PHE A 5 10.31 -27.32 -9.81
C PHE A 5 10.83 -27.18 -8.38
N VAL A 6 11.59 -26.11 -8.13
CA VAL A 6 12.05 -25.71 -6.79
C VAL A 6 11.61 -24.28 -6.57
N LEU A 7 10.99 -24.01 -5.42
CA LEU A 7 10.63 -22.66 -4.99
C LEU A 7 11.60 -22.21 -3.88
N TRP A 8 12.27 -21.08 -4.08
CA TRP A 8 13.23 -20.50 -3.14
C TRP A 8 12.90 -19.02 -2.92
N PRO A 9 11.89 -18.69 -2.11
CA PRO A 9 11.55 -17.31 -1.85
C PRO A 9 12.42 -16.74 -0.72
N GLU A 10 12.84 -15.48 -0.83
CA GLU A 10 13.50 -14.76 0.27
C GLU A 10 12.55 -14.46 1.43
N THR A 11 11.25 -14.39 1.13
CA THR A 11 10.17 -14.17 2.10
C THR A 11 9.18 -15.33 2.02
N SER A 12 9.07 -16.12 3.08
CA SER A 12 8.21 -17.31 3.13
C SER A 12 6.79 -17.06 3.66
N HIS A 13 6.49 -15.83 4.09
CA HIS A 13 5.23 -15.46 4.75
C HIS A 13 4.35 -14.50 3.93
N SER A 14 4.59 -14.41 2.61
CA SER A 14 3.75 -13.63 1.68
C SER A 14 3.11 -14.53 0.63
N ASP A 15 2.06 -14.00 -0.01
CA ASP A 15 1.48 -14.53 -1.25
C ASP A 15 1.05 -16.01 -1.18
N SER A 16 0.27 -16.36 -0.16
CA SER A 16 -0.17 -17.75 0.10
C SER A 16 -0.86 -18.42 -1.09
N LEU A 17 -1.60 -17.66 -1.91
CA LEU A 17 -2.22 -18.17 -3.14
C LEU A 17 -1.17 -18.63 -4.17
N MET A 18 -0.08 -17.87 -4.32
CA MET A 18 1.00 -18.22 -5.25
C MET A 18 1.78 -19.42 -4.76
N LEU A 19 2.05 -19.52 -3.45
CA LEU A 19 2.67 -20.71 -2.87
C LEU A 19 1.85 -21.96 -3.17
N GLU A 20 0.53 -21.91 -2.93
CA GLU A 20 -0.38 -23.03 -3.24
C GLU A 20 -0.40 -23.34 -4.74
N PHE A 21 -0.48 -22.31 -5.59
CA PHE A 21 -0.46 -22.47 -7.05
C PHE A 21 0.80 -23.18 -7.54
N PHE A 22 1.98 -22.78 -7.05
CA PHE A 22 3.23 -23.43 -7.41
C PHE A 22 3.29 -24.87 -6.89
N THR A 23 2.88 -25.11 -5.65
CA THR A 23 2.89 -26.45 -5.07
C THR A 23 1.97 -27.39 -5.85
N ARG A 24 0.74 -26.98 -6.18
CA ARG A 24 -0.18 -27.84 -6.96
C ARG A 24 0.37 -28.13 -8.35
N ASN A 25 0.86 -27.11 -9.06
CA ASN A 25 1.39 -27.29 -10.42
C ASN A 25 2.71 -28.07 -10.48
N ALA A 26 3.50 -28.11 -9.39
CA ALA A 26 4.69 -28.94 -9.31
C ALA A 26 4.36 -30.45 -9.31
N TRP A 27 3.21 -30.84 -8.75
CA TRP A 27 2.73 -32.22 -8.74
C TRP A 27 1.87 -32.56 -9.96
N ARG A 28 0.99 -31.63 -10.36
CA ARG A 28 0.05 -31.81 -11.47
C ARG A 28 -0.16 -30.47 -12.18
N PRO A 29 0.47 -30.24 -13.33
CA PRO A 29 0.44 -28.94 -14.02
C PRO A 29 -0.84 -28.77 -14.86
N ASP A 30 -2.01 -28.97 -14.27
CA ASP A 30 -3.31 -28.84 -14.94
C ASP A 30 -4.10 -27.59 -14.55
N THR A 31 -3.63 -26.84 -13.55
CA THR A 31 -4.21 -25.54 -13.17
C THR A 31 -3.46 -24.42 -13.87
N LEU A 32 -4.05 -23.86 -14.92
CA LEU A 32 -3.37 -22.94 -15.84
C LEU A 32 -3.25 -21.53 -15.27
N THR A 33 -4.15 -21.13 -14.37
CA THR A 33 -4.15 -19.77 -13.79
C THR A 33 -4.40 -19.76 -12.28
N PRO A 34 -3.86 -18.76 -11.55
CA PRO A 34 -4.19 -18.56 -10.14
C PRO A 34 -5.70 -18.37 -9.89
N GLU A 35 -6.44 -17.82 -10.86
CA GLU A 35 -7.90 -17.71 -10.84
C GLU A 35 -8.61 -19.06 -10.67
N GLU A 36 -8.22 -20.06 -11.44
CA GLU A 36 -8.83 -21.39 -11.43
C GLU A 36 -8.67 -22.08 -10.07
N LEU A 37 -7.61 -21.73 -9.34
CA LEU A 37 -7.32 -22.26 -8.02
C LEU A 37 -8.20 -21.66 -6.92
N LEU A 38 -8.67 -20.42 -7.08
CA LEU A 38 -9.31 -19.65 -6.02
C LEU A 38 -10.46 -20.38 -5.30
N PRO A 39 -11.40 -21.06 -5.99
CA PRO A 39 -12.51 -21.74 -5.31
C PRO A 39 -12.04 -22.82 -4.35
N ALA A 40 -11.10 -23.67 -4.80
CA ALA A 40 -10.55 -24.75 -3.97
C ALA A 40 -9.67 -24.18 -2.86
N PHE A 41 -8.82 -23.21 -3.16
CA PHE A 41 -8.00 -22.52 -2.16
C PHE A 41 -8.87 -21.90 -1.04
N CYS A 42 -9.96 -21.22 -1.41
CA CYS A 42 -10.84 -20.61 -0.41
C CYS A 42 -11.60 -21.65 0.42
N ALA A 43 -12.07 -22.73 -0.20
CA ALA A 43 -12.73 -23.84 0.50
C ALA A 43 -11.81 -24.47 1.55
N ASP A 44 -10.57 -24.78 1.16
CA ASP A 44 -9.58 -25.43 2.01
C ASP A 44 -9.12 -24.51 3.15
N ARG A 45 -8.80 -23.25 2.82
CA ARG A 45 -8.18 -22.29 3.75
C ARG A 45 -9.17 -21.66 4.72
N TYR A 46 -10.38 -21.33 4.26
CA TYR A 46 -11.33 -20.52 5.04
C TYR A 46 -12.57 -21.29 5.49
N ARG A 47 -12.81 -22.51 4.96
CA ARG A 47 -13.90 -23.41 5.35
C ARG A 47 -15.28 -22.72 5.31
N GLU A 48 -15.96 -22.56 6.44
CA GLU A 48 -17.25 -21.88 6.53
C GLU A 48 -17.24 -20.44 5.98
N PHE A 49 -16.07 -19.80 5.94
CA PHE A 49 -15.89 -18.45 5.39
C PHE A 49 -15.42 -18.43 3.92
N ALA A 50 -15.43 -19.57 3.23
CA ALA A 50 -14.93 -19.67 1.84
C ALA A 50 -15.68 -18.76 0.87
N ALA A 51 -17.00 -18.69 0.94
CA ALA A 51 -17.81 -17.90 0.02
C ALA A 51 -17.51 -16.38 0.07
N PRO A 52 -17.53 -15.71 1.24
CA PRO A 52 -17.17 -14.28 1.30
C PRO A 52 -15.71 -14.02 0.92
N MET A 53 -14.77 -14.90 1.30
CA MET A 53 -13.37 -14.75 0.91
C MET A 53 -13.16 -14.92 -0.60
N LEU A 54 -13.83 -15.89 -1.24
CA LEU A 54 -13.76 -16.09 -2.68
C LEU A 54 -14.21 -14.84 -3.44
N ALA A 55 -15.32 -14.23 -3.02
CA ALA A 55 -15.81 -12.99 -3.61
C ALA A 55 -14.79 -11.85 -3.48
N ALA A 56 -14.17 -11.69 -2.31
CA ALA A 56 -13.14 -10.66 -2.10
C ALA A 56 -11.89 -10.91 -2.93
N TRP A 57 -11.40 -12.16 -3.01
CA TRP A 57 -10.25 -12.54 -3.84
C TRP A 57 -10.51 -12.27 -5.32
N GLN A 58 -11.66 -12.69 -5.84
CA GLN A 58 -12.02 -12.49 -7.25
C GLN A 58 -12.11 -11.00 -7.60
N ALA A 59 -12.70 -10.19 -6.70
CA ALA A 59 -12.79 -8.75 -6.89
C ALA A 59 -11.41 -8.05 -6.80
N ALA A 60 -10.50 -8.55 -5.96
CA ALA A 60 -9.19 -7.94 -5.75
C ALA A 60 -8.16 -8.32 -6.82
N LEU A 61 -8.27 -9.52 -7.40
CA LEU A 61 -7.25 -10.09 -8.27
C LEU A 61 -6.86 -9.22 -9.48
N PRO A 62 -7.79 -8.53 -10.17
CA PRO A 62 -7.41 -7.62 -11.24
C PRO A 62 -6.44 -6.52 -10.79
N LEU A 63 -6.67 -5.93 -9.60
CA LEU A 63 -5.78 -4.90 -9.04
C LEU A 63 -4.47 -5.46 -8.49
N ILE A 64 -4.49 -6.68 -7.94
CA ILE A 64 -3.28 -7.39 -7.51
C ILE A 64 -2.32 -7.54 -8.70
N LYS A 65 -2.85 -7.91 -9.88
CA LYS A 65 -2.07 -8.07 -11.12
C LYS A 65 -1.49 -6.75 -11.65
N MET A 66 -2.00 -5.59 -11.22
CA MET A 66 -1.50 -4.27 -11.62
C MET A 66 -0.24 -3.81 -10.84
N HIS A 67 0.45 -4.71 -10.15
CA HIS A 67 1.65 -4.39 -9.35
C HIS A 67 2.81 -3.77 -10.15
N GLY A 68 2.96 -4.11 -11.44
CA GLY A 68 3.94 -3.48 -12.31
C GLY A 68 3.55 -2.06 -12.73
N THR A 69 2.26 -1.81 -12.95
CA THR A 69 1.71 -0.50 -13.34
C THR A 69 1.68 0.47 -12.16
N PHE A 70 1.28 -0.04 -11.00
CA PHE A 70 1.18 0.69 -9.74
C PHE A 70 2.06 0.03 -8.69
N PRO A 71 3.39 0.26 -8.73
CA PRO A 71 4.28 -0.20 -7.67
C PRO A 71 3.92 0.48 -6.35
N ASN A 72 4.50 0.02 -5.25
CA ASN A 72 4.28 0.62 -3.93
C ASN A 72 5.06 1.95 -3.82
N GLU A 73 4.56 3.04 -4.42
CA GLU A 73 5.27 4.32 -4.52
C GLU A 73 5.55 4.97 -3.16
N PHE A 74 4.76 4.66 -2.13
CA PHE A 74 5.01 5.12 -0.76
C PHE A 74 6.41 4.73 -0.25
N ARG A 75 7.00 3.67 -0.82
CA ARG A 75 8.36 3.22 -0.49
C ARG A 75 9.44 4.18 -0.97
N ASN A 76 9.16 5.15 -1.84
CA ASN A 76 10.19 5.98 -2.46
C ASN A 76 9.84 7.47 -2.46
N LEU A 77 9.06 7.97 -1.48
CA LEU A 77 8.56 9.34 -1.45
C LEU A 77 9.65 10.41 -1.60
N ALA A 78 10.77 10.30 -0.89
CA ALA A 78 11.91 11.22 -1.03
C ALA A 78 12.45 11.28 -2.47
N ALA A 79 12.65 10.12 -3.11
CA ALA A 79 13.11 10.03 -4.49
C ALA A 79 12.02 10.49 -5.47
N PHE A 80 10.74 10.24 -5.17
CA PHE A 80 9.62 10.66 -6.00
C PHE A 80 9.46 12.18 -6.01
N ALA A 81 9.57 12.82 -4.85
CA ALA A 81 9.42 14.27 -4.65
C ALA A 81 10.59 15.08 -5.25
N SER A 82 11.79 14.51 -5.34
CA SER A 82 12.96 15.19 -5.93
C SER A 82 12.95 15.20 -7.46
N ARG A 83 12.09 14.40 -8.10
CA ARG A 83 11.96 14.34 -9.55
C ARG A 83 11.12 15.49 -10.07
N GLU A 84 11.59 16.11 -11.14
CA GLU A 84 10.84 17.14 -11.87
C GLU A 84 9.53 16.58 -12.45
N VAL A 85 8.49 17.41 -12.45
CA VAL A 85 7.27 17.14 -13.21
C VAL A 85 7.48 17.62 -14.65
N THR A 86 7.87 16.69 -15.52
CA THR A 86 8.05 16.95 -16.96
C THR A 86 6.87 16.41 -17.76
N VAL A 87 6.66 16.95 -18.97
CA VAL A 87 5.60 16.49 -19.89
C VAL A 87 5.68 14.97 -20.12
N LYS A 88 6.88 14.45 -20.42
CA LYS A 88 7.09 13.01 -20.63
C LYS A 88 6.69 12.18 -19.40
N ARG A 89 7.09 12.58 -18.19
CA ARG A 89 6.74 11.88 -16.95
C ARG A 89 5.22 11.88 -16.74
N VAL A 90 4.56 12.99 -17.03
CA VAL A 90 3.11 13.14 -16.92
C VAL A 90 2.39 12.26 -17.94
N GLU A 91 2.88 12.17 -19.18
CA GLU A 91 2.33 11.26 -20.21
C GLU A 91 2.46 9.78 -19.80
N GLU A 92 3.62 9.37 -19.27
CA GLU A 92 3.83 8.03 -18.73
C GLU A 92 2.87 7.73 -17.57
N MET A 93 2.65 8.69 -16.68
CA MET A 93 1.71 8.57 -15.56
C MET A 93 0.26 8.52 -16.01
N LYS A 94 -0.13 9.33 -17.01
CA LYS A 94 -1.47 9.29 -17.63
C LYS A 94 -1.73 7.92 -18.24
N ALA A 95 -0.80 7.38 -19.03
CA ALA A 95 -0.92 6.05 -19.63
C ALA A 95 -1.08 4.94 -18.56
N ARG A 96 -0.39 5.04 -17.42
CA ARG A 96 -0.58 4.13 -16.28
C ARG A 96 -1.97 4.29 -15.66
N CYS A 97 -2.43 5.52 -15.45
CA CYS A 97 -3.77 5.82 -14.93
C CYS A 97 -4.87 5.30 -15.86
N ASP A 98 -4.72 5.46 -17.17
CA ASP A 98 -5.66 4.98 -18.18
C ASP A 98 -5.79 3.45 -18.15
N ALA A 99 -4.69 2.73 -17.86
CA ALA A 99 -4.72 1.28 -17.69
C ALA A 99 -5.53 0.82 -16.45
N LEU A 100 -5.79 1.70 -15.48
CA LEU A 100 -6.67 1.41 -14.34
C LEU A 100 -8.15 1.60 -14.67
N SER A 101 -8.48 2.42 -15.66
CA SER A 101 -9.86 2.82 -16.01
C SER A 101 -10.86 1.66 -16.11
N PRO A 102 -10.53 0.51 -16.74
CA PRO A 102 -11.43 -0.64 -16.80
C PRO A 102 -11.80 -1.25 -15.44
N TYR A 103 -10.95 -1.04 -14.43
CA TYR A 103 -11.10 -1.60 -13.09
C TYR A 103 -11.74 -0.61 -12.11
N LEU A 104 -11.75 0.69 -12.41
CA LEU A 104 -12.34 1.72 -11.54
C LEU A 104 -13.81 1.43 -11.22
N ALA A 105 -14.58 0.99 -12.22
CA ALA A 105 -15.99 0.63 -12.05
C ALA A 105 -16.21 -0.57 -11.10
N GLN A 106 -15.18 -1.39 -10.87
CA GLN A 106 -15.25 -2.57 -10.00
C GLN A 106 -14.80 -2.27 -8.55
N LEU A 107 -14.20 -1.09 -8.31
CA LEU A 107 -13.73 -0.72 -6.98
C LEU A 107 -14.82 -0.67 -5.91
N PRO A 108 -16.06 -0.19 -6.18
CA PRO A 108 -17.13 -0.24 -5.20
C PRO A 108 -17.49 -1.68 -4.80
N VAL A 109 -17.59 -2.59 -5.78
CA VAL A 109 -17.87 -4.02 -5.56
C VAL A 109 -16.79 -4.65 -4.69
N LEU A 110 -15.53 -4.28 -4.92
CA LEU A 110 -14.40 -4.73 -4.12
C LEU A 110 -14.47 -4.20 -2.67
N CYS A 111 -14.75 -2.92 -2.48
CA CYS A 111 -14.90 -2.35 -1.13
C CYS A 111 -16.07 -3.02 -0.38
N ASP A 112 -17.18 -3.26 -1.05
CA ASP A 112 -18.34 -3.97 -0.48
C ASP A 112 -18.04 -5.43 -0.17
N ALA A 113 -17.21 -6.10 -0.97
CA ALA A 113 -16.76 -7.46 -0.70
C ALA A 113 -15.84 -7.50 0.54
N LEU A 114 -14.89 -6.56 0.65
CA LEU A 114 -14.01 -6.43 1.82
C LEU A 114 -14.82 -6.11 3.08
N ALA A 115 -15.77 -5.18 3.03
CA ALA A 115 -16.56 -4.76 4.19
C ALA A 115 -17.42 -5.90 4.77
N ARG A 116 -17.76 -6.90 3.94
CA ARG A 116 -18.53 -8.09 4.32
C ARG A 116 -17.68 -9.25 4.83
N LEU A 117 -16.35 -9.12 4.84
CA LEU A 117 -15.49 -10.19 5.33
C LEU A 117 -15.72 -10.44 6.84
N PRO A 118 -15.66 -11.70 7.29
CA PRO A 118 -15.88 -12.06 8.69
C PRO A 118 -14.62 -11.78 9.55
N PHE A 119 -14.03 -10.60 9.39
CA PHE A 119 -12.84 -10.16 10.13
C PHE A 119 -13.13 -10.05 11.63
N GLY A 120 -12.26 -10.63 12.45
CA GLY A 120 -12.38 -10.67 13.90
C GLY A 120 -13.33 -11.76 14.43
N GLN A 121 -13.87 -12.63 13.57
CA GLN A 121 -14.79 -13.71 13.98
C GLN A 121 -14.09 -15.03 14.34
N GLY A 122 -12.78 -14.99 14.60
CA GLY A 122 -12.02 -16.13 15.16
C GLY A 122 -11.23 -16.97 14.15
N SER A 123 -11.28 -16.66 12.85
CA SER A 123 -10.41 -17.30 11.85
C SER A 123 -9.13 -16.49 11.60
N PRO A 124 -7.94 -16.98 12.02
CA PRO A 124 -6.69 -16.25 11.79
C PRO A 124 -6.33 -16.11 10.31
N PHE A 125 -6.77 -17.05 9.46
CA PHE A 125 -6.56 -16.96 8.01
C PHE A 125 -7.40 -15.85 7.37
N VAL A 126 -8.66 -15.71 7.80
CA VAL A 126 -9.52 -14.61 7.35
C VAL A 126 -8.94 -13.28 7.82
N ASP A 127 -8.59 -13.17 9.11
CA ASP A 127 -8.05 -11.92 9.67
C ASP A 127 -6.82 -11.44 8.90
N ARG A 128 -5.84 -12.33 8.72
CA ARG A 128 -4.61 -12.02 8.00
C ARG A 128 -4.90 -11.59 6.56
N ASP A 129 -5.67 -12.40 5.82
CA ASP A 129 -5.85 -12.18 4.38
C ASP A 129 -6.79 -11.02 4.09
N ALA A 130 -7.75 -10.70 4.96
CA ALA A 130 -8.56 -9.50 4.84
C ALA A 130 -7.70 -8.23 4.89
N VAL A 131 -6.76 -8.15 5.85
CA VAL A 131 -5.80 -7.04 5.90
C VAL A 131 -4.87 -7.07 4.69
N ASP A 132 -4.42 -8.25 4.25
CA ASP A 132 -3.51 -8.41 3.10
C ASP A 132 -4.13 -7.96 1.76
N LEU A 133 -5.41 -8.26 1.55
CA LEU A 133 -6.17 -7.77 0.41
C LEU A 133 -6.36 -6.25 0.50
N ALA A 134 -6.85 -5.76 1.64
CA ALA A 134 -7.11 -4.33 1.84
C ALA A 134 -5.84 -3.48 1.67
N ARG A 135 -4.70 -3.88 2.27
CA ARG A 135 -3.42 -3.17 2.13
C ARG A 135 -2.88 -3.20 0.72
N THR A 136 -3.09 -4.30 -0.02
CA THR A 136 -2.70 -4.37 -1.44
C THR A 136 -3.46 -3.34 -2.25
N ILE A 137 -4.78 -3.26 -2.07
CA ILE A 137 -5.64 -2.34 -2.83
C ILE A 137 -5.31 -0.90 -2.45
N ALA A 138 -5.25 -0.59 -1.15
CA ALA A 138 -4.88 0.74 -0.67
C ALA A 138 -3.52 1.20 -1.21
N GLY A 139 -2.52 0.30 -1.27
CA GLY A 139 -1.22 0.63 -1.85
C GLY A 139 -1.27 0.93 -3.36
N ARG A 140 -2.06 0.18 -4.15
CA ARG A 140 -2.24 0.45 -5.59
C ARG A 140 -2.94 1.77 -5.84
N ILE A 141 -4.02 2.02 -5.11
CA ILE A 141 -4.81 3.24 -5.23
C ILE A 141 -4.03 4.46 -4.72
N PHE A 142 -3.21 4.31 -3.67
CA PHE A 142 -2.28 5.35 -3.26
C PHE A 142 -1.36 5.77 -4.43
N SER A 143 -0.71 4.82 -5.09
CA SER A 143 0.18 5.13 -6.23
C SER A 143 -0.57 5.78 -7.39
N TYR A 144 -1.80 5.33 -7.69
CA TYR A 144 -2.67 5.99 -8.65
C TYR A 144 -2.95 7.45 -8.25
N SER A 145 -3.34 7.71 -6.99
CA SER A 145 -3.63 9.06 -6.50
C SER A 145 -2.39 9.97 -6.50
N LEU A 146 -1.21 9.41 -6.23
CA LEU A 146 0.05 10.14 -6.29
C LEU A 146 0.39 10.55 -7.73
N TYR A 147 0.09 9.70 -8.72
CA TYR A 147 0.22 10.07 -10.13
C TYR A 147 -0.77 11.14 -10.53
N GLN A 148 -2.03 11.05 -10.09
CA GLN A 148 -3.04 12.09 -10.33
C GLN A 148 -2.62 13.43 -9.73
N TYR A 149 -1.97 13.42 -8.57
CA TYR A 149 -1.42 14.62 -7.97
C TYR A 149 -0.32 15.27 -8.84
N VAL A 150 0.59 14.49 -9.40
CA VAL A 150 1.61 15.00 -10.34
C VAL A 150 0.98 15.50 -11.64
N ILE A 151 -0.04 14.81 -12.16
CA ILE A 151 -0.79 15.25 -13.35
C ILE A 151 -1.47 16.60 -13.09
N ALA A 152 -2.08 16.79 -11.92
CA ALA A 152 -2.72 18.04 -11.54
C ALA A 152 -1.72 19.20 -11.46
N GLN A 153 -0.52 18.96 -10.94
CA GLN A 153 0.57 19.95 -10.89
C GLN A 153 0.95 20.47 -12.28
N GLU A 154 1.09 19.59 -13.27
CA GLU A 154 1.41 20.01 -14.65
C GLU A 154 0.23 20.72 -15.33
N ALA A 155 -0.99 20.24 -15.12
CA ALA A 155 -2.18 20.90 -15.63
C ALA A 155 -2.29 22.34 -15.09
N TRP A 156 -2.02 22.53 -13.80
CA TRP A 156 -1.96 23.88 -13.20
C TRP A 156 -0.86 24.74 -13.83
N ARG A 157 0.35 24.18 -14.03
CA ARG A 157 1.46 24.91 -14.67
C ARG A 157 1.12 25.37 -16.09
N ARG A 158 0.25 24.64 -16.79
CA ARG A 158 -0.26 24.98 -18.12
C ARG A 158 -1.50 25.89 -18.12
N GLY A 159 -2.04 26.24 -16.94
CA GLY A 159 -3.28 27.00 -16.80
C GLY A 159 -4.56 26.20 -17.08
N GLU A 160 -4.47 24.87 -17.09
CA GLU A 160 -5.59 23.94 -17.34
C GLU A 160 -6.32 23.54 -16.04
N ASN A 161 -5.67 23.73 -14.88
CA ASN A 161 -6.23 23.53 -13.55
C ASN A 161 -5.95 24.74 -12.65
N ASP A 162 -6.76 24.88 -11.60
CA ASP A 162 -6.56 25.88 -10.56
C ASP A 162 -5.85 25.30 -9.32
N VAL A 163 -5.49 26.19 -8.38
CA VAL A 163 -4.85 25.83 -7.11
C VAL A 163 -5.72 24.85 -6.28
N PRO A 164 -7.05 25.05 -6.14
CA PRO A 164 -7.93 24.08 -5.50
C PRO A 164 -7.83 22.66 -6.04
N ALA A 165 -7.75 22.47 -7.36
CA ALA A 165 -7.64 21.13 -7.96
C ALA A 165 -6.33 20.41 -7.57
N VAL A 166 -5.20 21.14 -7.54
CA VAL A 166 -3.91 20.58 -7.09
C VAL A 166 -3.96 20.22 -5.61
N THR A 167 -4.52 21.13 -4.80
CA THR A 167 -4.67 20.93 -3.35
C THR A 167 -5.53 19.70 -3.06
N GLU A 168 -6.65 19.54 -3.77
CA GLU A 168 -7.53 18.38 -3.60
C GLU A 168 -6.84 17.07 -3.95
N ALA A 169 -6.09 17.03 -5.06
CA ALA A 169 -5.33 15.83 -5.42
C ALA A 169 -4.24 15.48 -4.38
N GLY A 170 -3.62 16.48 -3.75
CA GLY A 170 -2.68 16.29 -2.63
C GLY A 170 -3.34 15.76 -1.36
N ARG A 171 -4.53 16.29 -1.00
CA ARG A 171 -5.33 15.78 0.11
C ARG A 171 -5.75 14.33 -0.11
N CYS A 172 -6.18 14.02 -1.33
CA CYS A 172 -6.57 12.68 -1.75
C CYS A 172 -5.46 11.64 -1.55
N CYS A 173 -4.23 11.90 -2.04
CA CYS A 173 -3.14 10.94 -1.86
C CYS A 173 -2.67 10.83 -0.39
N THR A 174 -2.71 11.93 0.37
CA THR A 174 -2.42 11.94 1.81
C THR A 174 -3.43 11.11 2.60
N GLY A 175 -4.72 11.27 2.28
CA GLY A 175 -5.79 10.47 2.88
C GLY A 175 -5.60 8.98 2.62
N LEU A 176 -5.31 8.59 1.38
CA LEU A 176 -5.06 7.18 1.03
C LEU A 176 -3.83 6.59 1.71
N LEU A 177 -2.75 7.35 1.87
CA LEU A 177 -1.57 6.88 2.62
C LEU A 177 -1.91 6.66 4.10
N THR A 178 -2.73 7.54 4.68
CA THR A 178 -3.20 7.42 6.06
C THR A 178 -4.12 6.21 6.24
N VAL A 179 -5.02 5.94 5.29
CA VAL A 179 -5.85 4.74 5.29
C VAL A 179 -5.00 3.48 5.19
N LEU A 180 -3.97 3.47 4.36
CA LEU A 180 -3.05 2.34 4.28
C LEU A 180 -2.37 2.09 5.64
N ARG A 181 -1.91 3.15 6.32
CA ARG A 181 -1.39 3.07 7.70
C ARG A 181 -2.41 2.41 8.63
N ASP A 182 -3.65 2.88 8.62
CA ASP A 182 -4.72 2.39 9.49
C ASP A 182 -5.03 0.90 9.23
N ILE A 183 -5.03 0.46 7.96
CA ILE A 183 -5.23 -0.95 7.60
C ILE A 183 -4.10 -1.82 8.16
N LEU A 184 -2.84 -1.41 8.02
CA LEU A 184 -1.70 -2.19 8.52
C LEU A 184 -1.71 -2.34 10.04
N ALA A 185 -2.29 -1.38 10.76
CA ALA A 185 -2.41 -1.44 12.22
C ALA A 185 -3.24 -2.64 12.71
N LEU A 186 -4.10 -3.21 11.85
CA LEU A 186 -5.10 -4.21 12.23
C LEU A 186 -4.55 -5.64 12.33
N HIS A 187 -3.30 -5.86 11.89
CA HIS A 187 -2.67 -7.18 11.93
C HIS A 187 -1.18 -7.12 12.25
N GLU A 188 -0.74 -8.01 13.15
CA GLU A 188 0.63 -8.02 13.66
C GLU A 188 1.70 -8.42 12.62
N ASP A 189 1.31 -9.10 11.53
CA ASP A 189 2.21 -9.43 10.41
C ASP A 189 2.86 -8.19 9.79
N TYR A 190 2.26 -7.01 9.95
CA TYR A 190 2.77 -5.75 9.43
C TYR A 190 3.45 -4.90 10.50
N SER A 191 3.70 -5.46 11.69
CA SER A 191 4.39 -4.79 12.79
C SER A 191 5.78 -5.37 13.03
N MET A 192 6.80 -4.54 12.84
CA MET A 192 8.17 -4.84 13.26
C MET A 192 8.26 -5.04 14.77
N ASN A 193 7.53 -4.25 15.56
CA ASN A 193 7.54 -4.38 17.01
C ASN A 193 6.93 -5.72 17.47
N ALA A 194 5.85 -6.18 16.83
CA ALA A 194 5.28 -7.50 17.11
C ALA A 194 6.28 -8.61 16.75
N SER A 195 6.95 -8.50 15.61
CA SER A 195 8.01 -9.44 15.20
C SER A 195 9.17 -9.48 16.20
N MET A 196 9.62 -8.32 16.69
CA MET A 196 10.66 -8.20 17.71
C MET A 196 10.25 -8.87 19.03
N ARG A 197 9.00 -8.70 19.47
CA ARG A 197 8.47 -9.38 20.68
C ARG A 197 8.42 -10.89 20.52
N LYS A 198 8.02 -11.39 19.35
CA LYS A 198 8.00 -12.84 19.04
C LYS A 198 9.42 -13.44 19.09
N LEU A 199 10.42 -12.73 18.55
CA LEU A 199 11.82 -13.15 18.64
C LEU A 199 12.31 -13.18 20.10
N ALA A 200 11.97 -12.16 20.90
CA ALA A 200 12.44 -12.03 22.27
C ALA A 200 11.86 -13.11 23.20
N ALA A 201 10.67 -13.62 22.87
CA ALA A 201 10.03 -14.71 23.59
C ALA A 201 10.76 -16.05 23.42
N VAL A 202 11.56 -16.21 22.36
CA VAL A 202 12.29 -17.47 22.06
C VAL A 202 13.74 -17.39 22.50
N HIS A 203 14.40 -16.24 22.34
CA HIS A 203 15.81 -16.07 22.69
C HIS A 203 16.12 -14.60 23.06
N PRO A 204 17.07 -14.34 23.99
CA PRO A 204 17.56 -12.99 24.24
C PRO A 204 18.01 -12.30 22.95
N ILE A 205 17.51 -11.09 22.71
CA ILE A 205 17.89 -10.30 21.54
C ILE A 205 19.06 -9.39 21.88
N ASN A 206 20.00 -9.25 20.94
CA ASN A 206 21.07 -8.27 21.04
C ASN A 206 20.47 -6.85 21.22
N PRO A 207 20.89 -6.06 22.22
CA PRO A 207 20.35 -4.72 22.46
C PRO A 207 20.42 -3.76 21.26
N CYS A 208 21.35 -3.97 20.32
CA CYS A 208 21.51 -3.15 19.12
C CYS A 208 20.64 -3.62 17.93
N PHE A 209 19.98 -4.77 18.04
CA PHE A 209 19.27 -5.38 16.90
C PHE A 209 18.11 -4.52 16.37
N GLU A 210 17.50 -3.68 17.21
CA GLU A 210 16.48 -2.73 16.77
C GLU A 210 16.98 -1.81 15.65
N GLN A 211 18.23 -1.34 15.75
CA GLN A 211 18.83 -0.46 14.75
C GLN A 211 19.08 -1.21 13.44
N THR A 212 19.52 -2.46 13.50
CA THR A 212 19.63 -3.34 12.33
C THR A 212 18.27 -3.56 11.67
N LEU A 213 17.22 -3.81 12.45
CA LEU A 213 15.86 -4.02 11.94
C LEU A 213 15.32 -2.76 11.25
N LYS A 214 15.49 -1.59 11.86
CA LYS A 214 15.12 -0.30 11.26
C LYS A 214 15.92 -0.02 9.99
N GLY A 215 17.23 -0.28 9.99
CA GLY A 215 18.07 -0.15 8.80
C GLY A 215 17.62 -1.04 7.65
N ASN A 216 17.18 -2.26 7.95
CA ASN A 216 16.61 -3.14 6.94
C ASN A 216 15.26 -2.63 6.43
N ALA A 217 14.36 -2.24 7.33
CA ALA A 217 13.04 -1.75 6.97
C ALA A 217 13.06 -0.44 6.18
N GLU A 218 14.01 0.44 6.50
CA GLU A 218 14.22 1.68 5.80
C GLU A 218 14.93 1.46 4.46
N ASN A 219 15.85 0.50 4.29
CA ASN A 219 16.54 0.39 2.99
C ASN A 219 15.61 0.04 1.81
N SER A 220 15.98 0.41 0.58
CA SER A 220 15.15 0.18 -0.60
C SER A 220 14.90 -1.30 -0.96
N TYR A 221 15.68 -2.23 -0.40
CA TYR A 221 15.61 -3.66 -0.71
C TYR A 221 14.50 -4.37 0.08
N CYS A 222 14.47 -4.20 1.40
CA CYS A 222 13.49 -4.87 2.28
C CYS A 222 12.28 -4.00 2.63
N ARG A 223 12.29 -2.71 2.26
CA ARG A 223 11.19 -1.77 2.56
C ARG A 223 9.86 -2.30 2.02
N THR A 224 8.91 -2.54 2.92
CA THR A 224 7.61 -3.14 2.60
C THR A 224 6.47 -2.50 3.40
N TYR A 225 5.31 -3.15 3.45
CA TYR A 225 4.14 -2.78 4.23
C TYR A 225 4.42 -2.95 5.73
N ILE A 226 5.15 -2.00 6.32
CA ILE A 226 5.54 -1.99 7.73
C ILE A 226 4.88 -0.80 8.39
N TYR A 227 4.01 -1.04 9.36
CA TYR A 227 3.24 0.00 10.05
C TYR A 227 4.14 1.08 10.65
N GLU A 228 5.23 0.68 11.33
CA GLU A 228 6.10 1.58 12.08
C GLU A 228 6.87 2.59 11.21
N LEU A 229 6.81 2.47 9.87
CA LEU A 229 7.37 3.47 8.95
C LEU A 229 6.36 4.56 8.57
N PHE A 230 5.07 4.41 8.83
CA PHE A 230 4.09 5.37 8.30
C PHE A 230 4.12 6.69 9.06
N ASP A 231 3.85 6.67 10.36
CA ASP A 231 3.76 7.88 11.18
C ASP A 231 5.09 8.63 11.32
N PRO A 232 6.25 7.96 11.58
CA PRO A 232 7.50 8.68 11.77
C PRO A 232 8.29 8.91 10.47
N TYR A 233 7.94 8.28 9.35
CA TYR A 233 8.77 8.31 8.13
C TYR A 233 7.97 8.69 6.87
N TYR A 234 7.03 7.88 6.40
CA TYR A 234 6.33 8.14 5.13
C TYR A 234 5.40 9.35 5.15
N LEU A 235 4.55 9.48 6.18
CA LEU A 235 3.60 10.60 6.27
C LEU A 235 4.32 11.96 6.39
N PRO A 236 5.38 12.10 7.22
CA PRO A 236 6.19 13.33 7.23
C PRO A 236 6.87 13.63 5.89
N GLN A 237 7.38 12.61 5.18
CA GLN A 237 7.99 12.81 3.85
C GLN A 237 6.96 13.30 2.83
N LEU A 238 5.76 12.72 2.84
CA LEU A 238 4.67 13.17 1.99
C LEU A 238 4.27 14.61 2.35
N ALA A 239 4.17 14.94 3.63
CA ALA A 239 3.82 16.28 4.10
C ALA A 239 4.82 17.35 3.66
N LEU A 240 6.13 17.07 3.67
CA LEU A 240 7.13 17.98 3.11
C LEU A 240 6.94 18.20 1.61
N TYR A 241 6.61 17.13 0.89
CA TYR A 241 6.38 17.23 -0.55
C TYR A 241 5.10 18.03 -0.86
N THR A 242 3.98 17.71 -0.21
CA THR A 242 2.72 18.40 -0.43
C THR A 242 2.79 19.86 0.01
N GLY A 243 3.42 20.16 1.15
CA GLY A 243 3.63 21.53 1.62
C GLY A 243 4.44 22.37 0.64
N TRP A 244 5.53 21.80 0.09
CA TRP A 244 6.31 22.49 -0.94
C TRP A 244 5.49 22.80 -2.20
N VAL A 245 4.67 21.84 -2.67
CA VAL A 245 3.79 22.07 -3.82
C VAL A 245 2.73 23.13 -3.50
N GLU A 246 2.11 23.09 -2.31
CA GLU A 246 1.10 24.05 -1.87
C GLU A 246 1.63 25.49 -1.86
N GLU A 247 2.81 25.70 -1.27
CA GLU A 247 3.52 26.98 -1.34
C GLU A 247 3.78 27.40 -2.80
N ARG A 248 4.28 26.44 -3.61
CA ARG A 248 4.62 26.67 -5.01
C ARG A 248 3.44 27.12 -5.86
N VAL A 249 2.26 26.53 -5.65
CA VAL A 249 1.04 26.87 -6.39
C VAL A 249 0.37 28.14 -5.87
N ALA A 250 0.47 28.41 -4.57
CA ALA A 250 -0.03 29.64 -3.95
C ALA A 250 0.73 30.89 -4.44
N ASP A 251 2.05 30.77 -4.61
CA ASP A 251 2.89 31.83 -5.19
C ASP A 251 2.55 32.14 -6.66
N GLY A 252 1.80 31.27 -7.34
CA GLY A 252 1.29 31.50 -8.70
C GLY A 252 2.33 31.42 -9.82
N ASP A 253 3.58 31.09 -9.52
CA ASP A 253 4.62 31.04 -10.53
C ASP A 253 4.49 29.77 -11.40
N THR A 254 4.09 29.91 -12.65
CA THR A 254 3.97 28.79 -13.59
C THR A 254 5.20 28.60 -14.50
N GLN A 255 6.20 29.47 -14.36
CA GLN A 255 7.33 29.56 -15.29
C GLN A 255 8.50 28.68 -14.86
N ARG A 256 8.84 28.64 -13.56
CA ARG A 256 9.92 27.77 -13.08
C ARG A 256 9.50 26.30 -13.12
N PRO A 257 10.43 25.36 -13.42
CA PRO A 257 10.16 23.92 -13.34
C PRO A 257 9.49 23.53 -12.04
N MET A 258 8.54 22.60 -12.10
CA MET A 258 7.90 22.03 -10.92
C MET A 258 8.84 20.98 -10.30
N LYS A 259 9.87 21.50 -9.62
CA LYS A 259 10.89 20.76 -8.89
C LYS A 259 11.45 21.64 -7.75
N PRO A 260 11.68 21.11 -6.54
CA PRO A 260 12.39 21.83 -5.50
C PRO A 260 13.78 22.27 -5.96
N ALA A 261 14.13 23.54 -5.75
CA ALA A 261 15.44 24.09 -6.13
C ALA A 261 16.58 23.51 -5.28
N GLN A 262 16.28 23.20 -4.01
CA GLN A 262 17.12 22.43 -3.10
C GLN A 262 16.38 21.15 -2.71
N PRO A 263 17.08 20.06 -2.39
CA PRO A 263 16.45 18.86 -1.84
C PRO A 263 15.58 19.22 -0.63
N LEU A 264 14.38 18.66 -0.56
CA LEU A 264 13.53 18.78 0.63
C LEU A 264 14.26 18.16 1.83
N PRO A 265 14.07 18.69 3.05
CA PRO A 265 14.80 18.25 4.25
C PRO A 265 14.30 16.90 4.76
N MET A 266 14.56 15.83 3.99
CA MET A 266 14.14 14.46 4.31
C MET A 266 15.01 13.80 5.40
N GLU A 267 16.27 14.21 5.54
CA GLU A 267 17.23 13.65 6.51
C GLU A 267 16.79 13.80 7.97
N PRO A 268 16.28 14.97 8.44
CA PRO A 268 15.71 15.08 9.78
C PRO A 268 14.59 14.08 10.10
N ILE A 269 13.80 13.67 9.09
CA ILE A 269 12.75 12.65 9.27
C ILE A 269 13.40 11.28 9.49
N THR A 270 14.40 10.94 8.68
CA THR A 270 15.18 9.71 8.83
C THR A 270 15.84 9.64 10.21
N ASP A 271 16.48 10.72 10.66
CA ASP A 271 17.12 10.78 11.98
C ASP A 271 16.10 10.60 13.12
N ALA A 272 14.94 11.27 13.02
CA ALA A 272 13.86 11.13 13.99
C ALA A 272 13.32 9.70 14.05
N PHE A 273 13.20 9.01 12.90
CA PHE A 273 12.83 7.59 12.84
C PHE A 273 13.86 6.71 13.57
N TYR A 274 15.16 6.88 13.32
CA TYR A 274 16.18 6.06 14.01
C TYR A 274 16.24 6.33 15.51
N ALA A 275 16.05 7.58 15.93
CA ALA A 275 16.09 8.00 17.33
C ALA A 275 14.87 7.53 18.14
N MET A 276 13.69 7.40 17.51
CA MET A 276 12.47 7.00 18.20
C MET A 276 12.47 5.48 18.49
N PRO A 277 12.32 5.01 19.74
CA PRO A 277 12.27 3.57 20.03
C PRO A 277 11.14 2.85 19.29
N LEU A 278 11.40 1.66 18.76
CA LEU A 278 10.45 0.88 17.96
C LEU A 278 9.13 0.63 18.69
N ALA A 279 9.19 0.37 20.00
CA ALA A 279 8.00 0.18 20.83
C ALA A 279 7.07 1.40 20.86
N LYS A 280 7.60 2.62 20.66
CA LYS A 280 6.78 3.86 20.58
C LYS A 280 6.12 4.07 19.23
N MET A 281 6.56 3.34 18.20
CA MET A 281 5.96 3.36 16.86
C MET A 281 4.92 2.27 16.68
N ALA A 282 4.78 1.36 17.65
CA ALA A 282 3.93 0.18 17.52
C ALA A 282 2.47 0.57 17.23
N PRO A 283 1.74 -0.25 16.44
CA PRO A 283 0.34 0.05 16.15
C PRO A 283 -0.50 0.11 17.42
N PRO A 284 -1.50 1.02 17.47
CA PRO A 284 -2.41 1.08 18.58
C PRO A 284 -3.21 -0.22 18.68
N VAL A 285 -3.50 -0.65 19.91
CA VAL A 285 -4.40 -1.77 20.14
C VAL A 285 -5.83 -1.30 19.82
N ALA A 286 -6.50 -2.01 18.92
CA ALA A 286 -7.92 -1.77 18.63
C ALA A 286 -8.78 -2.70 19.51
N ASP A 287 -9.51 -2.13 20.45
CA ASP A 287 -10.42 -2.88 21.34
C ASP A 287 -11.54 -3.57 20.54
N GLU A 288 -12.04 -2.93 19.47
CA GLU A 288 -13.07 -3.47 18.56
C GLU A 288 -12.51 -3.67 17.15
N ARG A 289 -11.68 -4.72 16.97
CA ARG A 289 -10.99 -5.02 15.69
C ARG A 289 -11.93 -5.08 14.49
N THR A 290 -13.10 -5.70 14.61
CA THR A 290 -14.10 -5.79 13.53
C THR A 290 -14.60 -4.42 13.09
N ALA A 291 -15.00 -3.57 14.03
CA ALA A 291 -15.45 -2.21 13.73
C ALA A 291 -14.33 -1.37 13.12
N ALA A 292 -13.10 -1.52 13.63
CA ALA A 292 -11.93 -0.83 13.10
C ALA A 292 -11.64 -1.21 11.64
N PHE A 293 -11.73 -2.51 11.29
CA PHE A 293 -11.58 -2.97 9.91
C PHE A 293 -12.68 -2.43 8.99
N GLN A 294 -13.94 -2.53 9.40
CA GLN A 294 -15.07 -2.00 8.63
C GLN A 294 -14.93 -0.49 8.38
N LYS A 295 -14.52 0.27 9.40
CA LYS A 295 -14.22 1.69 9.28
C LYS A 295 -13.09 1.94 8.28
N ALA A 296 -11.96 1.23 8.40
CA ALA A 296 -10.83 1.41 7.49
C ALA A 296 -11.21 1.11 6.03
N VAL A 297 -11.99 0.06 5.78
CA VAL A 297 -12.50 -0.27 4.44
C VAL A 297 -13.50 0.77 3.92
N ALA A 298 -14.37 1.29 4.78
CA ALA A 298 -15.30 2.36 4.39
C ALA A 298 -14.54 3.63 3.98
N VAL A 299 -13.56 4.06 4.78
CA VAL A 299 -12.72 5.22 4.47
C VAL A 299 -11.88 4.98 3.21
N LEU A 300 -11.40 3.75 2.97
CA LEU A 300 -10.76 3.38 1.70
C LEU A 300 -11.71 3.59 0.52
N GLY A 301 -12.96 3.12 0.65
CA GLY A 301 -13.99 3.31 -0.38
C GLY A 301 -14.31 4.78 -0.66
N ASP A 302 -14.42 5.60 0.39
CA ASP A 302 -14.60 7.06 0.27
C ASP A 302 -13.41 7.72 -0.41
N GLY A 303 -12.19 7.37 0.01
CA GLY A 303 -10.95 7.87 -0.57
C GLY A 303 -10.84 7.53 -2.07
N ILE A 304 -11.18 6.30 -2.45
CA ILE A 304 -11.26 5.87 -3.85
C ILE A 304 -12.22 6.77 -4.63
N ARG A 305 -13.46 6.93 -4.16
CA ARG A 305 -14.49 7.74 -4.84
C ARG A 305 -14.03 9.19 -5.04
N SER A 306 -13.43 9.77 -4.02
CA SER A 306 -12.86 11.13 -4.08
C SER A 306 -11.76 11.24 -5.14
N CYS A 307 -10.86 10.26 -5.20
CA CYS A 307 -9.71 10.27 -6.10
C CYS A 307 -10.05 9.99 -7.57
N THR A 308 -11.10 9.20 -7.83
CA THR A 308 -11.47 8.77 -9.18
C THR A 308 -12.58 9.61 -9.80
N GLY A 309 -13.14 10.57 -9.05
CA GLY A 309 -14.30 11.36 -9.47
C GLY A 309 -15.57 10.52 -9.69
N SER A 310 -15.57 9.26 -9.23
CA SER A 310 -16.72 8.37 -9.31
C SER A 310 -17.66 8.66 -8.15
N LYS A 311 -18.74 9.41 -8.42
CA LYS A 311 -19.87 9.56 -7.50
C LYS A 311 -20.78 8.34 -7.56
#